data_AF-J3DYQ0-F1
#
_entry.id   AF-J3DYQ0-F1
#
_cell.length_a   1.000
_cell.length_b   1.000
_cell.length_c   1.000
_cell.angle_alpha   90.00
_cell.angle_beta   90.00
_cell.angle_gamma   90.00
#
_symmetry.space_group_name_H-M   'P 1'
#
loop_
_entity.id
_entity.type
_entity.pdbx_description
1 polymer ?
#
loop_
_entity_poly.entity_id
_entity_poly.type
_entity_poly.pdbx_seq_one_letter_code
_entity_poly.pdbx_strand_id
1 'polypeptide(L)'
;MSARRLLYVMDPMCSWCWGFAPVAKALVEQAQAAGVDVHLVVGGLRTGSGSALEPTTRRYILEHWQAVHEATGQPFKFEGALPDGFVYDTEPACRALVTARSLAPDCAWTLLGLIQHAFYAEGRDVTHASVLVELAEQAGLPRIEFAAAFDRADQHAATAADFTWVQDLGIAGFPTLLAERDGQLALLTNGYQPLNVLSPLLGRWLERAACA
;
A
#
# COMPACT_ATOMS: atom_id res chain seq x y z
N MET A 1 -27.17 -3.48 -8.69
CA MET A 1 -25.92 -3.65 -9.46
C MET A 1 -25.00 -4.53 -8.62
N SER A 2 -24.47 -5.61 -9.19
CA SER A 2 -23.49 -6.47 -8.51
C SER A 2 -22.27 -5.62 -8.15
N ALA A 3 -21.89 -5.61 -6.87
CA ALA A 3 -20.73 -4.87 -6.40
C ALA A 3 -19.48 -5.64 -6.86
N ARG A 4 -18.67 -5.00 -7.71
CA ARG A 4 -17.42 -5.55 -8.24
C ARG A 4 -16.28 -4.62 -7.86
N ARG A 5 -15.25 -5.16 -7.22
CA ARG A 5 -14.08 -4.37 -6.85
C ARG A 5 -12.81 -5.21 -6.89
N LEU A 6 -11.72 -4.57 -7.25
CA LEU A 6 -10.37 -5.09 -7.05
C LEU A 6 -9.84 -4.53 -5.72
N LEU A 7 -9.46 -5.40 -4.80
CA LEU A 7 -8.88 -5.02 -3.51
C LEU A 7 -7.36 -5.15 -3.60
N TYR A 8 -6.63 -4.07 -3.38
CA TYR A 8 -5.19 -4.07 -3.26
C TYR A 8 -4.79 -3.93 -1.79
N VAL A 9 -4.42 -5.05 -1.20
CA VAL A 9 -3.99 -5.15 0.20
C VAL A 9 -2.48 -4.98 0.28
N MET A 10 -2.03 -3.94 0.98
CA MET A 10 -0.64 -3.49 0.91
C MET A 10 -0.21 -2.68 2.13
N ASP A 11 1.09 -2.42 2.26
CA ASP A 11 1.63 -1.47 3.24
C ASP A 11 2.59 -0.49 2.53
N PRO A 12 2.54 0.84 2.78
CA PRO A 12 3.40 1.81 2.13
C PRO A 12 4.90 1.57 2.35
N MET A 13 5.26 0.94 3.46
CA MET A 13 6.63 0.62 3.86
C MET A 13 6.93 -0.89 3.72
N CYS A 14 6.17 -1.62 2.90
CA CYS A 14 6.54 -2.95 2.41
C CYS A 14 7.36 -2.85 1.10
N SER A 15 8.59 -3.38 1.12
CA SER A 15 9.50 -3.28 -0.02
C SER A 15 8.98 -4.03 -1.24
N TRP A 16 8.32 -5.17 -1.06
CA TRP A 16 7.68 -5.90 -2.16
C TRP A 16 6.45 -5.18 -2.71
N CYS A 17 5.73 -4.39 -1.90
CA CYS A 17 4.69 -3.49 -2.41
C CYS A 17 5.28 -2.35 -3.25
N TRP A 18 6.49 -1.87 -2.92
CA TRP A 18 7.21 -0.91 -3.76
C TRP A 18 7.69 -1.54 -5.07
N GLY A 19 8.28 -2.74 -5.00
CA GLY A 19 8.63 -3.56 -6.16
C GLY A 19 7.44 -3.80 -7.11
N PHE A 20 6.26 -3.99 -6.52
CA PHE A 20 5.03 -4.28 -7.24
C PHE A 20 4.30 -3.04 -7.77
N ALA A 21 4.71 -1.81 -7.40
CA ALA A 21 3.98 -0.59 -7.75
C ALA A 21 3.71 -0.43 -9.27
N PRO A 22 4.66 -0.72 -10.19
CA PRO A 22 4.38 -0.67 -11.63
C PRO A 22 3.36 -1.71 -12.08
N VAL A 23 3.38 -2.90 -11.48
CA VAL A 23 2.42 -3.98 -11.78
C VAL A 23 1.04 -3.63 -11.24
N ALA A 24 0.95 -3.13 -10.00
CA ALA A 24 -0.28 -2.66 -9.40
C ALA A 24 -0.94 -1.56 -10.25
N LYS A 25 -0.16 -0.57 -10.71
CA LYS A 25 -0.66 0.49 -11.60
C LYS A 25 -1.28 -0.08 -12.87
N ALA A 26 -0.59 -0.98 -13.57
CA ALA A 26 -1.13 -1.59 -14.79
C ALA A 26 -2.41 -2.41 -14.54
N LEU A 27 -2.49 -3.12 -13.43
CA LEU A 27 -3.70 -3.87 -13.05
C LEU A 27 -4.86 -2.96 -12.66
N VAL A 28 -4.58 -1.82 -12.04
CA VAL A 28 -5.57 -0.77 -11.74
C VAL A 28 -6.14 -0.19 -13.03
N GLU A 29 -5.27 0.19 -13.96
CA GLU A 29 -5.68 0.70 -15.28
C GLU A 29 -6.53 -0.34 -16.04
N GLN A 30 -6.15 -1.61 -15.99
CA GLN A 30 -6.91 -2.71 -16.59
C GLN A 30 -8.31 -2.88 -15.95
N ALA A 31 -8.42 -2.80 -14.62
CA ALA A 31 -9.70 -2.90 -13.92
C ALA A 31 -10.61 -1.70 -14.19
N GLN A 32 -10.06 -0.48 -14.16
CA GLN A 32 -10.79 0.75 -14.44
C GLN A 32 -11.31 0.80 -15.88
N ALA A 33 -10.52 0.34 -16.86
CA ALA A 33 -10.96 0.21 -18.24
C ALA A 33 -12.17 -0.73 -18.42
N ALA A 34 -12.37 -1.67 -17.49
CA ALA A 34 -13.52 -2.57 -17.44
C ALA A 34 -14.66 -2.08 -16.51
N GLY A 35 -14.56 -0.85 -15.98
CA GLY A 35 -15.54 -0.29 -15.06
C GLY A 35 -15.60 -1.00 -13.71
N VAL A 36 -14.45 -1.48 -13.23
CA VAL A 36 -14.29 -2.07 -11.89
C VAL A 36 -13.45 -1.14 -11.02
N ASP A 37 -14.01 -0.75 -9.89
CA ASP A 37 -13.34 0.10 -8.91
C ASP A 37 -12.20 -0.64 -8.22
N VAL A 38 -11.15 0.09 -7.87
CA VAL A 38 -10.03 -0.46 -7.09
C VAL A 38 -9.98 0.18 -5.72
N HIS A 39 -9.93 -0.65 -4.70
CA HIS A 39 -9.89 -0.24 -3.31
C HIS A 39 -8.54 -0.60 -2.68
N LEU A 40 -7.83 0.41 -2.18
CA LEU A 40 -6.65 0.20 -1.34
C LEU A 40 -7.10 -0.28 0.04
N VAL A 41 -6.45 -1.30 0.59
CA VAL A 41 -6.61 -1.74 1.97
C VAL A 41 -5.24 -1.79 2.62
N VAL A 42 -5.07 -1.09 3.75
CA VAL A 42 -3.77 -1.08 4.44
C VAL A 42 -3.61 -2.32 5.31
N GLY A 43 -2.44 -2.94 5.28
CA GLY A 43 -2.18 -4.22 5.92
C GLY A 43 -1.51 -4.16 7.28
N GLY A 44 -0.79 -3.07 7.58
CA GLY A 44 -0.10 -2.89 8.86
C GLY A 44 1.06 -3.87 9.01
N LEU A 45 2.08 -3.73 8.16
CA LEU A 45 3.26 -4.60 8.11
C LEU A 45 3.98 -4.67 9.47
N ARG A 46 4.14 -3.53 10.13
CA ARG A 46 4.73 -3.43 11.47
C ARG A 46 4.04 -2.31 12.23
N THR A 47 3.18 -2.67 13.17
CA THR A 47 2.47 -1.72 14.03
C THR A 47 2.95 -1.90 15.48
N GLY A 48 3.21 -0.79 16.17
CA GLY A 48 3.19 -0.78 17.63
C GLY A 48 4.30 -1.53 18.38
N SER A 49 5.57 -1.14 18.19
CA SER A 49 6.57 -1.41 19.23
C SER A 49 7.13 -0.15 19.88
N GLY A 50 7.15 0.98 19.17
CA GLY A 50 7.87 2.19 19.60
C GLY A 50 9.38 1.98 19.77
N SER A 51 9.87 0.76 19.52
CA SER A 51 11.25 0.35 19.68
C SER A 51 12.00 0.57 18.39
N ALA A 52 13.26 1.02 18.53
CA ALA A 52 14.17 1.07 17.41
C ALA A 52 14.37 -0.32 16.79
N LEU A 53 14.67 -0.36 15.49
CA LEU A 53 15.04 -1.59 14.81
C LEU A 53 16.29 -2.21 15.43
N GLU A 54 16.18 -3.49 15.77
CA GLU A 54 17.35 -4.29 16.11
C GLU A 54 18.28 -4.43 14.88
N PRO A 55 19.62 -4.45 15.06
CA PRO A 55 20.58 -4.53 13.96
C PRO A 55 20.38 -5.75 13.04
N THR A 56 19.91 -6.87 13.58
CA THR A 56 19.60 -8.09 12.82
C THR A 56 18.38 -7.92 11.93
N THR A 57 17.31 -7.34 12.46
CA THR A 57 16.09 -7.02 11.69
C THR A 57 16.38 -5.99 10.62
N ARG A 58 17.17 -4.96 10.93
CA ARG A 58 17.62 -3.96 9.95
C ARG A 58 18.32 -4.62 8.75
N ARG A 59 19.28 -5.51 9.02
CA ARG A 59 20.02 -6.22 7.96
C ARG A 59 19.08 -7.03 7.07
N TYR A 60 18.19 -7.81 7.68
CA TYR A 60 17.19 -8.60 6.98
C TYR A 60 16.29 -7.74 6.07
N ILE A 61 15.86 -6.56 6.53
CA ILE A 61 15.06 -5.63 5.70
C ILE A 61 15.87 -5.12 4.51
N LEU A 62 17.14 -4.76 4.71
CA LEU A 62 18.00 -4.28 3.63
C LEU A 62 18.30 -5.37 2.57
N GLU A 63 18.44 -6.62 2.99
CA GLU A 63 18.52 -7.77 2.07
C GLU A 63 17.25 -7.89 1.20
N HIS A 64 16.06 -7.64 1.78
CA HIS A 64 14.82 -7.59 1.01
C HIS A 64 14.78 -6.42 0.03
N TRP A 65 15.31 -5.25 0.40
CA TRP A 65 15.39 -4.10 -0.50
C TRP A 65 16.29 -4.40 -1.71
N GLN A 66 17.43 -5.06 -1.48
CA GLN A 66 18.32 -5.51 -2.55
C GLN A 66 17.62 -6.49 -3.48
N ALA A 67 16.97 -7.53 -2.93
CA ALA A 67 16.23 -8.51 -3.73
C ALA A 67 15.12 -7.86 -4.57
N VAL A 68 14.40 -6.87 -4.01
CA VAL A 68 13.38 -6.13 -4.76
C VAL A 68 14.02 -5.31 -5.87
N HIS A 69 15.12 -4.60 -5.61
CA HIS A 69 15.83 -3.81 -6.61
C HIS A 69 16.27 -4.69 -7.79
N GLU A 70 16.91 -5.82 -7.50
CA GLU A 70 17.36 -6.78 -8.52
C GLU A 70 16.20 -7.37 -9.33
N ALA A 71 15.10 -7.71 -8.67
CA ALA A 71 13.96 -8.35 -9.33
C ALA A 71 13.08 -7.39 -10.15
N THR A 72 13.03 -6.11 -9.78
CA THR A 72 12.02 -5.17 -10.30
C THR A 72 12.60 -3.90 -10.92
N GLY A 73 13.86 -3.58 -10.64
CA GLY A 73 14.51 -2.33 -11.05
C GLY A 73 14.04 -1.10 -10.25
N GLN A 74 13.14 -1.26 -9.27
CA GLN A 74 12.66 -0.13 -8.46
C GLN A 74 13.81 0.51 -7.68
N PRO A 75 13.88 1.86 -7.61
CA PRO A 75 15.01 2.54 -7.00
C PRO A 75 14.97 2.45 -5.47
N PHE A 76 16.17 2.36 -4.90
CA PHE A 76 16.41 2.43 -3.46
C PHE A 76 17.63 3.30 -3.18
N LYS A 77 17.54 4.16 -2.18
CA LYS A 77 18.68 4.86 -1.58
C LYS A 77 19.22 4.00 -0.44
N PHE A 78 20.26 3.23 -0.72
CA PHE A 78 20.89 2.37 0.28
C PHE A 78 21.81 3.13 1.25
N GLU A 79 22.43 4.22 0.79
CA GLU A 79 23.30 5.04 1.62
C GLU A 79 22.50 5.73 2.71
N GLY A 80 22.85 5.46 3.98
CA GLY A 80 22.15 6.00 5.14
C GLY A 80 20.77 5.39 5.41
N ALA A 81 20.37 4.34 4.69
CA ALA A 81 19.07 3.70 4.88
C ALA A 81 18.90 3.13 6.29
N LEU A 82 17.72 3.36 6.88
CA LEU A 82 17.33 2.85 8.20
C LEU A 82 18.41 3.14 9.26
N PRO A 83 18.69 4.42 9.60
CA PRO A 83 19.77 4.77 10.52
C PRO A 83 19.58 4.14 11.92
N ASP A 84 20.65 4.08 12.71
CA ASP A 84 20.58 3.60 14.08
C ASP A 84 19.53 4.38 14.88
N GLY A 85 18.69 3.68 15.64
CA GLY A 85 17.57 4.28 16.38
C GLY A 85 16.27 4.42 15.57
N PHE A 86 16.26 4.09 14.26
CA PHE A 86 15.05 4.16 13.44
C PHE A 86 13.94 3.25 13.96
N VAL A 87 12.76 3.82 14.23
CA VAL A 87 11.55 3.09 14.64
C VAL A 87 10.74 2.79 13.39
N TYR A 88 10.67 1.51 12.99
CA TYR A 88 9.96 1.08 11.78
C TYR A 88 8.46 0.86 12.07
N ASP A 89 7.75 1.94 12.42
CA ASP A 89 6.31 1.93 12.61
C ASP A 89 5.61 2.33 11.31
N THR A 90 4.88 1.40 10.70
CA THR A 90 4.21 1.63 9.41
C THR A 90 2.80 2.19 9.58
N GLU A 91 2.29 2.25 10.81
CA GLU A 91 0.92 2.71 11.09
C GLU A 91 0.67 4.16 10.64
N PRO A 92 1.56 5.15 10.88
CA PRO A 92 1.33 6.52 10.42
C PRO A 92 1.18 6.62 8.90
N ALA A 93 2.02 5.93 8.13
CA ALA A 93 1.94 5.92 6.68
C ALA A 93 0.65 5.22 6.19
N CYS A 94 0.24 4.14 6.86
CA CYS A 94 -1.05 3.50 6.62
C CYS A 94 -2.23 4.46 6.89
N ARG A 95 -2.21 5.17 8.03
CA ARG A 95 -3.23 6.14 8.39
C ARG A 95 -3.29 7.32 7.42
N ALA A 96 -2.17 7.72 6.83
CA ALA A 96 -2.16 8.75 5.80
C ALA A 96 -2.98 8.32 4.57
N LEU A 97 -2.86 7.07 4.13
CA LEU A 97 -3.66 6.54 3.02
C LEU A 97 -5.14 6.42 3.38
N VAL A 98 -5.48 5.95 4.59
CA VAL A 98 -6.86 5.88 5.06
C VAL A 98 -7.49 7.28 5.15
N THR A 99 -6.74 8.24 5.66
CA THR A 99 -7.15 9.65 5.74
C THR A 99 -7.42 10.22 4.35
N ALA A 100 -6.47 10.04 3.41
CA ALA A 100 -6.65 10.48 2.03
C ALA A 100 -7.85 9.82 1.37
N ARG A 101 -8.04 8.50 1.56
CA ARG A 101 -9.20 7.76 1.06
C ARG A 101 -10.52 8.30 1.59
N SER A 102 -10.56 8.81 2.83
CA SER A 102 -11.77 9.40 3.43
C SER A 102 -12.09 10.80 2.90
N LEU A 103 -11.08 11.59 2.55
CA LEU A 103 -11.23 12.97 2.10
C LEU A 103 -11.37 13.10 0.59
N ALA A 104 -10.50 12.42 -0.16
CA ALA A 104 -10.40 12.46 -1.61
C ALA A 104 -9.85 11.12 -2.13
N PRO A 105 -10.71 10.13 -2.41
CA PRO A 105 -10.31 8.79 -2.86
C PRO A 105 -9.31 8.78 -4.03
N ASP A 106 -9.49 9.71 -4.99
CA ASP A 106 -8.64 9.84 -6.17
C ASP A 106 -7.19 10.23 -5.83
N CYS A 107 -6.97 10.92 -4.70
CA CYS A 107 -5.65 11.32 -4.24
C CYS A 107 -4.89 10.18 -3.54
N ALA A 108 -5.57 9.14 -3.06
CA ALA A 108 -4.94 8.09 -2.25
C ALA A 108 -3.85 7.31 -3.01
N TRP A 109 -4.05 7.05 -4.30
CA TRP A 109 -3.06 6.38 -5.15
C TRP A 109 -1.84 7.24 -5.42
N THR A 110 -2.04 8.53 -5.68
CA THR A 110 -0.95 9.50 -5.84
C THR A 110 -0.14 9.61 -4.56
N LEU A 111 -0.81 9.72 -3.41
CA LEU A 111 -0.17 9.78 -2.11
C LEU A 111 0.63 8.51 -1.80
N LEU A 112 0.09 7.33 -2.12
CA LEU A 112 0.81 6.06 -1.97
C LEU A 112 2.14 6.08 -2.74
N GLY A 113 2.11 6.49 -4.02
CA GLY A 113 3.33 6.60 -4.83
C GLY A 113 4.34 7.57 -4.23
N LEU A 114 3.88 8.72 -3.74
CA LEU A 114 4.72 9.73 -3.10
C LEU A 114 5.35 9.23 -1.80
N ILE A 115 4.59 8.54 -0.94
CA ILE A 115 5.11 7.95 0.31
C ILE A 115 6.18 6.89 0.01
N GLN A 116 5.90 5.99 -0.93
CA GLN A 116 6.87 4.95 -1.30
C GLN A 116 8.14 5.55 -1.88
N HIS A 117 8.02 6.53 -2.78
CA HIS A 117 9.17 7.21 -3.37
C HIS A 117 10.00 7.96 -2.32
N ALA A 118 9.34 8.72 -1.44
CA ALA A 118 9.98 9.45 -0.36
C ALA A 118 10.77 8.50 0.57
N PHE A 119 10.18 7.36 0.94
CA PHE A 119 10.83 6.41 1.82
C PHE A 119 11.99 5.66 1.15
N TYR A 120 11.73 5.04 -0.02
CA TYR A 120 12.69 4.14 -0.65
C TYR A 120 13.73 4.86 -1.50
N ALA A 121 13.33 5.84 -2.30
CA ALA A 121 14.23 6.49 -3.27
C ALA A 121 14.92 7.74 -2.69
N GLU A 122 14.27 8.44 -1.75
CA GLU A 122 14.81 9.69 -1.17
C GLU A 122 15.42 9.48 0.23
N GLY A 123 15.03 8.41 0.93
CA GLY A 123 15.46 8.12 2.30
C GLY A 123 14.83 9.03 3.34
N ARG A 124 13.62 9.53 3.09
CA ARG A 124 12.85 10.35 4.02
C ARG A 124 12.12 9.47 5.04
N ASP A 125 12.03 9.97 6.26
CA ASP A 125 11.31 9.29 7.32
C ASP A 125 9.80 9.56 7.25
N VAL A 126 9.08 8.64 6.62
CA VAL A 126 7.62 8.67 6.47
C VAL A 126 6.85 8.18 7.70
N THR A 127 7.53 7.91 8.81
CA THR A 127 6.86 7.66 10.11
C THR A 127 6.45 8.98 10.77
N HIS A 128 7.04 10.10 10.36
CA HIS A 128 6.70 11.43 10.86
C HIS A 128 5.48 12.03 10.16
N ALA A 129 4.49 12.44 10.97
CA ALA A 129 3.29 13.12 10.50
C ALA A 129 3.58 14.34 9.62
N SER A 130 4.61 15.14 9.94
CA SER A 130 4.97 16.32 9.17
C SER A 130 5.36 16.00 7.72
N VAL A 131 6.05 14.87 7.51
CA VAL A 131 6.42 14.39 6.18
C VAL A 131 5.18 13.91 5.43
N LEU A 132 4.31 13.15 6.10
CA LEU A 132 3.06 12.66 5.51
C LEU A 132 2.11 13.79 5.09
N VAL A 133 2.00 14.84 5.89
CA VAL A 133 1.19 16.04 5.56
C VAL A 133 1.74 16.76 4.33
N GLU A 134 3.07 16.89 4.22
CA GLU A 134 3.70 17.50 3.03
C GLU A 134 3.45 16.66 1.76
N LEU A 135 3.56 15.33 1.86
CA LEU A 135 3.29 14.44 0.74
C LEU A 135 1.80 14.44 0.35
N ALA A 136 0.89 14.54 1.32
CA ALA A 136 -0.54 14.67 1.06
C ALA A 136 -0.87 15.98 0.33
N GLU A 137 -0.22 17.08 0.71
CA GLU A 137 -0.32 18.36 0.01
C GLU A 137 0.16 18.26 -1.45
N GLN A 138 1.28 17.58 -1.69
CA GLN A 138 1.76 17.29 -3.06
C GLN A 138 0.80 16.39 -3.85
N ALA A 139 0.08 15.49 -3.17
CA ALA A 139 -0.94 14.64 -3.79
C ALA A 139 -2.25 15.38 -4.14
N GLY A 140 -2.37 16.65 -3.72
CA GLY A 140 -3.54 17.50 -4.00
C GLY A 140 -4.53 17.65 -2.84
N LEU A 141 -4.23 17.13 -1.65
CA LEU A 141 -5.08 17.33 -0.46
C LEU A 141 -4.73 18.65 0.24
N PRO A 142 -5.70 19.50 0.62
CA PRO A 142 -5.41 20.71 1.37
C PRO A 142 -4.72 20.41 2.71
N ARG A 143 -3.56 21.00 2.93
CA ARG A 143 -2.70 20.74 4.10
C ARG A 143 -3.45 20.75 5.43
N ILE A 144 -4.25 21.78 5.67
CA ILE A 144 -4.98 21.99 6.93
C ILE A 144 -6.05 20.91 7.11
N GLU A 145 -6.78 20.58 6.05
CA GLU A 145 -7.85 19.57 6.09
C GLU A 145 -7.28 18.18 6.33
N PHE A 146 -6.19 17.83 5.62
CA PHE A 146 -5.52 16.55 5.81
C PHE A 146 -4.92 16.43 7.22
N ALA A 147 -4.20 17.45 7.70
CA ALA A 147 -3.59 17.42 9.03
C ALA A 147 -4.66 17.29 10.12
N ALA A 148 -5.74 18.07 10.03
CA ALA A 148 -6.85 17.97 10.97
C ALA A 148 -7.53 16.59 10.92
N ALA A 149 -7.64 15.98 9.74
CA ALA A 149 -8.24 14.67 9.59
C ALA A 149 -7.34 13.54 10.11
N PHE A 150 -6.04 13.60 9.82
CA PHE A 150 -5.04 12.59 10.15
C PHE A 150 -4.96 12.28 11.65
N ASP A 151 -5.21 13.29 12.50
CA ASP A 151 -5.19 13.17 13.96
C ASP A 151 -6.54 12.73 14.57
N ARG A 152 -7.61 12.59 13.77
CA ARG A 152 -8.91 12.21 14.31
C ARG A 152 -8.97 10.74 14.70
N ALA A 153 -9.64 10.48 15.82
CA ALA A 153 -9.86 9.13 16.33
C ALA A 153 -10.56 8.18 15.34
N ASP A 154 -11.42 8.70 14.45
CA ASP A 154 -12.09 7.88 13.45
C ASP A 154 -11.15 7.40 12.35
N GLN A 155 -10.10 8.16 12.00
CA GLN A 155 -9.08 7.70 11.07
C GLN A 155 -8.20 6.61 11.69
N HIS A 156 -7.83 6.75 12.97
CA HIS A 156 -7.17 5.67 13.72
C HIS A 156 -8.03 4.39 13.74
N ALA A 157 -9.32 4.53 14.04
CA ALA A 157 -10.23 3.39 14.08
C ALA A 157 -10.42 2.74 12.70
N ALA A 158 -10.50 3.54 11.63
CA ALA A 158 -10.59 3.05 10.26
C ALA A 158 -9.30 2.32 9.83
N THR A 159 -8.12 2.83 10.20
CA THR A 159 -6.84 2.14 9.96
C THR A 159 -6.75 0.82 10.72
N ALA A 160 -7.16 0.79 11.99
CA ALA A 160 -7.23 -0.46 12.75
C ALA A 160 -8.22 -1.45 12.14
N ALA A 161 -9.36 -0.97 11.62
CA ALA A 161 -10.35 -1.82 10.96
C ALA A 161 -9.83 -2.46 9.68
N ASP A 162 -9.05 -1.74 8.86
CA ASP A 162 -8.35 -2.31 7.71
C ASP A 162 -7.41 -3.44 8.17
N PHE A 163 -6.60 -3.22 9.21
CA PHE A 163 -5.68 -4.24 9.73
C PHE A 163 -6.41 -5.49 10.25
N THR A 164 -7.48 -5.30 11.04
CA THR A 164 -8.30 -6.40 11.52
C THR A 164 -8.93 -7.18 10.37
N TRP A 165 -9.46 -6.51 9.36
CA TRP A 165 -10.04 -7.17 8.19
C TRP A 165 -9.01 -8.01 7.43
N VAL A 166 -7.79 -7.50 7.25
CA VAL A 166 -6.67 -8.23 6.62
C VAL A 166 -6.29 -9.47 7.43
N GLN A 167 -6.23 -9.35 8.76
CA GLN A 167 -5.93 -10.44 9.68
C GLN A 167 -7.03 -11.51 9.69
N ASP A 168 -8.30 -11.12 9.71
CA ASP A 168 -9.45 -12.03 9.70
C ASP A 168 -9.53 -12.84 8.40
N LEU A 169 -9.03 -12.29 7.28
CA LEU A 169 -8.89 -13.01 6.02
C LEU A 169 -7.66 -13.93 5.96
N GLY A 170 -6.82 -13.97 6.99
CA GLY A 170 -5.61 -14.78 7.04
C GLY A 170 -4.52 -14.32 6.06
N ILE A 171 -4.55 -13.06 5.62
CA ILE A 171 -3.55 -12.52 4.71
C ILE A 171 -2.26 -12.27 5.50
N ALA A 172 -1.28 -13.15 5.28
CA ALA A 172 0.02 -13.09 5.95
C ALA A 172 1.13 -12.46 5.09
N GLY A 173 0.81 -11.99 3.88
CA GLY A 173 1.78 -11.50 2.91
C GLY A 173 1.27 -10.30 2.10
N PHE A 174 2.19 -9.37 1.84
CA PHE A 174 1.97 -8.21 0.97
C PHE A 174 2.99 -8.21 -0.17
N PRO A 175 2.62 -7.73 -1.37
CA PRO A 175 1.29 -7.28 -1.79
C PRO A 175 0.29 -8.43 -1.96
N THR A 176 -0.99 -8.20 -1.69
CA THR A 176 -2.07 -9.14 -2.01
C THR A 176 -3.13 -8.46 -2.88
N LEU A 177 -3.59 -9.15 -3.94
CA LEU A 177 -4.71 -8.70 -4.76
C LEU A 177 -5.87 -9.70 -4.67
N LEU A 178 -7.05 -9.17 -4.36
CA LEU A 178 -8.30 -9.94 -4.33
C LEU A 178 -9.28 -9.32 -5.33
N ALA A 179 -9.98 -10.15 -6.09
CA ALA A 179 -11.08 -9.71 -6.91
C ALA A 179 -12.40 -10.10 -6.23
N GLU A 180 -13.26 -9.12 -5.98
CA GLU A 180 -14.54 -9.32 -5.31
C GLU A 180 -15.71 -9.18 -6.27
N ARG A 181 -16.63 -10.15 -6.19
CA ARG A 181 -17.93 -10.08 -6.88
C ARG A 181 -19.02 -10.58 -5.93
N ASP A 182 -20.00 -9.72 -5.65
CA ASP A 182 -21.16 -10.05 -4.80
C ASP A 182 -20.74 -10.65 -3.43
N GLY A 183 -19.71 -10.07 -2.81
CA GLY A 183 -19.17 -10.53 -1.53
C GLY A 183 -18.27 -11.77 -1.60
N GLN A 184 -18.12 -12.40 -2.77
CA GLN A 184 -17.19 -13.51 -2.96
C GLN A 184 -15.80 -12.99 -3.36
N LEU A 185 -14.79 -13.38 -2.59
CA LEU A 185 -13.40 -13.01 -2.83
C LEU A 185 -12.66 -14.11 -3.61
N ALA A 186 -11.95 -13.72 -4.67
CA ALA A 186 -11.03 -14.56 -5.41
C ALA A 186 -9.60 -14.02 -5.25
N LEU A 187 -8.67 -14.86 -4.79
CA LEU A 187 -7.26 -14.50 -4.70
C LEU A 187 -6.62 -14.46 -6.09
N LEU A 188 -6.05 -13.31 -6.46
CA LEU A 188 -5.24 -13.18 -7.67
C LEU A 188 -3.75 -13.41 -7.37
N THR A 189 -3.24 -12.81 -6.28
CA THR A 189 -1.88 -13.05 -5.80
C THR A 189 -1.77 -12.80 -4.31
N ASN A 190 -0.85 -13.53 -3.66
CA ASN A 190 -0.30 -13.25 -2.35
C ASN A 190 1.22 -13.22 -2.49
N GLY A 191 1.79 -12.01 -2.54
CA GLY A 191 3.17 -11.73 -2.91
C GLY A 191 3.34 -11.20 -4.33
N TYR A 192 4.57 -10.79 -4.65
CA TYR A 192 4.94 -10.28 -5.97
C TYR A 192 4.81 -11.36 -7.05
N GLN A 193 4.15 -11.01 -8.15
CA GLN A 193 4.10 -11.76 -9.40
C GLN A 193 4.20 -10.76 -10.56
N PRO A 194 4.87 -11.10 -11.67
CA PRO A 194 5.01 -10.19 -12.80
C PRO A 194 3.68 -9.97 -13.53
N LEU A 195 3.55 -8.82 -14.21
CA LEU A 195 2.32 -8.41 -14.88
C LEU A 195 1.82 -9.42 -15.92
N ASN A 196 2.73 -10.08 -16.65
CA ASN A 196 2.37 -11.09 -17.65
C ASN A 196 1.68 -12.33 -17.05
N VAL A 197 1.82 -12.57 -15.74
CA VAL A 197 1.10 -13.63 -15.02
C VAL A 197 -0.26 -13.12 -14.53
N LEU A 198 -0.29 -11.91 -13.95
CA LEU A 198 -1.49 -11.38 -13.29
C LEU A 198 -2.52 -10.78 -14.25
N SER A 199 -2.09 -10.10 -15.32
CA SER A 199 -3.00 -9.44 -16.25
C SER A 199 -3.97 -10.43 -16.93
N PRO A 200 -3.54 -11.63 -17.38
CA PRO A 200 -4.47 -12.63 -17.90
C PRO A 200 -5.42 -13.21 -16.83
N LEU A 201 -4.98 -13.34 -15.57
CA LEU A 201 -5.82 -13.81 -14.46
C LEU A 201 -6.95 -12.81 -14.18
N LEU A 202 -6.60 -11.52 -14.10
CA LEU A 202 -7.57 -10.44 -13.94
C LEU A 202 -8.51 -10.37 -15.16
N GLY A 203 -7.99 -10.49 -16.38
CA GLY A 203 -8.79 -10.48 -17.61
C GLY A 203 -9.88 -11.55 -17.61
N ARG A 204 -9.54 -12.81 -17.27
CA ARG A 204 -10.53 -13.89 -17.17
C ARG A 204 -11.60 -13.63 -16.11
N TRP A 205 -11.23 -13.00 -15.00
CA TRP A 205 -12.19 -12.64 -13.96
C TRP A 205 -13.14 -11.53 -14.44
N LEU A 206 -12.63 -10.51 -15.12
CA LEU A 206 -13.41 -9.43 -15.72
C LEU A 206 -14.39 -9.93 -16.80
N GLU A 207 -13.94 -10.80 -17.70
CA GLU A 207 -14.78 -11.39 -18.77
C GLU A 207 -15.92 -12.24 -18.20
N ARG A 208 -15.62 -13.08 -17.20
CA ARG A 208 -16.63 -13.90 -16.50
C ARG A 208 -17.68 -13.08 -15.76
N ALA A 209 -17.41 -11.81 -15.50
CA ALA A 209 -18.37 -10.88 -14.92
C ALA A 209 -19.19 -10.12 -15.97
N ALA A 210 -18.76 -10.10 -17.24
CA ALA A 210 -19.52 -9.49 -18.33
C ALA A 210 -20.56 -10.44 -18.96
N CYS A 211 -20.32 -11.76 -18.88
CA CYS A 211 -21.19 -12.81 -19.42
C CYS A 211 -22.25 -13.35 -18.43
N ALA A 212 -22.30 -12.83 -17.20
CA ALA A 212 -23.24 -13.23 -16.15
C ALA A 212 -24.25 -12.11 -15.90
#